data_AF-A0A1W9RRX1-F1
#
_entry.id   AF-A0A1W9RRX1-F1
#
_cell.length_a   1.000
_cell.length_b   1.000
_cell.length_c   1.000
_cell.angle_alpha   90.00
_cell.angle_beta   90.00
_cell.angle_gamma   90.00
#
_symmetry.space_group_name_H-M   'P 1'
#
loop_
_entity.id
_entity.type
_entity.pdbx_description
1 polymer ?
#
loop_
_entity_poly.entity_id
_entity_poly.type
_entity_poly.pdbx_seq_one_letter_code
_entity_poly.pdbx_strand_id
1 'polypeptide(L)'
;MERYLIYNFLGRANDLSDLLPNERFATIAGIIKSAGKYVEIWDGANIDTLLSYPKAVIKDVERREFYDKNVSLQYRELLKQERERILGKDFDVILVNLWQGTGFKFSVELVNSLKESKSNLKIYAFGQNVDRLREYIYQVAPNFDGLIYGLGYNSVEEIVKGSVPEEIPNMIRLKNGEVVFNRQKVVDNVNSLPDGIYNEEIYKGIRGKFPIYPISLSNEACPFQCPFCMRPASYGTVV
;
A
#
# COMPACT_ATOMS: atom_id res chain seq x y z
N MET A 1 18.45 11.59 -7.16
CA MET A 1 16.99 11.86 -7.08
C MET A 1 16.37 10.67 -6.38
N GLU A 2 15.66 10.88 -5.28
CA GLU A 2 15.04 9.80 -4.50
C GLU A 2 13.90 9.14 -5.28
N ARG A 3 13.81 7.81 -5.20
CA ARG A 3 12.94 6.95 -6.01
C ARG A 3 11.92 6.24 -5.13
N TYR A 4 10.65 6.41 -5.47
CA TYR A 4 9.52 5.85 -4.75
C TYR A 4 8.82 4.77 -5.56
N LEU A 5 8.35 3.74 -4.86
CA LEU A 5 7.48 2.71 -5.42
C LEU A 5 6.17 2.67 -4.63
N ILE A 6 5.03 2.74 -5.31
CA ILE A 6 3.73 2.37 -4.75
C ILE A 6 3.43 0.95 -5.25
N TYR A 7 3.38 -0.01 -4.34
CA TYR A 7 3.27 -1.43 -4.67
C TYR A 7 1.92 -2.00 -4.23
N ASN A 8 1.22 -2.66 -5.14
CA ASN A 8 -0.02 -3.37 -4.82
C ASN A 8 0.02 -4.78 -5.42
N PHE A 9 -0.06 -5.79 -4.55
CA PHE A 9 -0.26 -7.17 -4.94
C PHE A 9 -1.66 -7.62 -4.50
N LEU A 10 -2.54 -7.89 -5.46
CA LEU A 10 -3.92 -8.31 -5.17
C LEU A 10 -4.03 -9.79 -4.81
N GLY A 11 -3.28 -10.65 -5.53
CA GLY A 11 -3.46 -12.10 -5.49
C GLY A 11 -4.68 -12.55 -6.29
N ARG A 12 -5.88 -12.29 -5.78
CA ARG A 12 -7.16 -12.59 -6.43
C ARG A 12 -8.13 -11.41 -6.30
N ALA A 13 -8.84 -11.10 -7.38
CA ALA A 13 -9.99 -10.19 -7.33
C ALA A 13 -11.17 -10.88 -6.63
N ASN A 14 -11.69 -10.21 -5.59
CA ASN A 14 -12.91 -10.61 -4.90
C ASN A 14 -14.11 -9.84 -5.47
N ASP A 15 -13.89 -8.60 -5.86
CA ASP A 15 -14.90 -7.70 -6.40
C ASP A 15 -14.40 -7.00 -7.68
N LEU A 16 -15.32 -6.56 -8.54
CA LEU A 16 -14.97 -5.75 -9.72
C LEU A 16 -14.24 -4.45 -9.35
N SER A 17 -14.52 -3.92 -8.15
CA SER A 17 -13.87 -2.71 -7.62
C SER A 17 -12.36 -2.87 -7.45
N ASP A 18 -11.86 -4.10 -7.25
CA ASP A 18 -10.43 -4.38 -7.15
C ASP A 18 -9.70 -4.06 -8.48
N LEU A 19 -10.42 -4.12 -9.60
CA LEU A 19 -9.89 -3.89 -10.95
C LEU A 19 -10.07 -2.46 -11.45
N LEU A 20 -10.51 -1.55 -10.58
CA LEU A 20 -10.58 -0.12 -10.90
C LEU A 20 -9.21 0.56 -10.67
N PRO A 21 -8.92 1.66 -11.39
CA PRO A 21 -7.82 2.54 -11.06
C PRO A 21 -7.96 3.06 -9.63
N ASN A 22 -6.92 2.89 -8.83
CA ASN A 22 -6.95 3.29 -7.44
C ASN A 22 -6.54 4.76 -7.32
N GLU A 23 -7.52 5.60 -6.99
CA GLU A 23 -7.29 7.04 -6.81
C GLU A 23 -6.26 7.34 -5.73
N ARG A 24 -6.25 6.61 -4.62
CA ARG A 24 -5.25 6.82 -3.56
C ARG A 24 -3.83 6.66 -4.11
N PHE A 25 -3.58 5.66 -4.97
CA PHE A 25 -2.27 5.47 -5.58
C PHE A 25 -1.93 6.62 -6.52
N ALA A 26 -2.89 7.02 -7.35
CA ALA A 26 -2.72 8.11 -8.31
C ALA A 26 -2.41 9.43 -7.61
N THR A 27 -3.13 9.77 -6.54
CA THR A 27 -2.95 10.98 -5.73
C THR A 27 -1.64 10.96 -4.95
N ILE A 28 -1.27 9.83 -4.33
CA ILE A 28 0.05 9.66 -3.69
C ILE A 28 1.17 9.86 -4.71
N ALA A 29 1.04 9.33 -5.92
CA ALA A 29 2.02 9.57 -6.98
C ALA A 29 2.08 11.05 -7.39
N GLY A 30 0.94 11.75 -7.43
CA GLY A 30 0.86 13.19 -7.62
C GLY A 30 1.64 13.97 -6.56
N ILE A 31 1.46 13.64 -5.28
CA ILE A 31 2.19 14.22 -4.13
C ILE A 31 3.70 14.02 -4.27
N ILE A 32 4.14 12.79 -4.58
CA ILE A 32 5.57 12.49 -4.72
C ILE A 32 6.16 13.25 -5.92
N LYS A 33 5.42 13.33 -7.03
CA LYS A 33 5.86 13.98 -8.26
C LYS A 33 5.93 15.50 -8.12
N SER A 34 4.98 16.13 -7.44
CA SER A 34 4.96 17.59 -7.21
C SER A 34 6.14 18.05 -6.36
N ALA A 35 6.66 17.19 -5.49
CA ALA A 35 7.89 17.40 -4.72
C ALA A 35 9.18 17.14 -5.53
N GLY A 36 9.09 16.90 -6.84
CA GLY A 36 10.25 16.69 -7.72
C GLY A 36 10.94 15.34 -7.54
N LYS A 37 10.27 14.34 -6.96
CA LYS A 37 10.81 12.99 -6.78
C LYS A 37 10.36 12.06 -7.91
N TYR A 38 11.05 10.91 -8.03
CA TYR A 38 10.67 9.86 -8.96
C TYR A 38 9.67 8.91 -8.31
N VAL A 39 8.65 8.49 -9.05
CA VAL A 39 7.64 7.54 -8.57
C VAL A 39 7.19 6.59 -9.68
N GLU A 40 7.01 5.32 -9.32
CA GLU A 40 6.26 4.34 -10.10
C GLU A 40 5.12 3.77 -9.23
N ILE A 41 3.98 3.46 -9.84
CA ILE A 41 2.93 2.62 -9.25
C ILE A 41 2.99 1.28 -9.95
N TRP A 42 3.18 0.21 -9.19
CA TRP A 42 3.09 -1.17 -9.66
C TRP A 42 1.84 -1.81 -9.09
N ASP A 43 0.80 -1.85 -9.91
CA ASP A 43 -0.50 -2.35 -9.49
C ASP A 43 -0.83 -3.68 -10.16
N GLY A 44 -0.62 -4.76 -9.41
CA GLY A 44 -0.97 -6.12 -9.81
C GLY A 44 -2.48 -6.40 -9.80
N ALA A 45 -3.32 -5.44 -9.42
CA ALA A 45 -4.77 -5.54 -9.48
C ALA A 45 -5.30 -5.16 -10.88
N ASN A 46 -4.91 -5.95 -11.89
CA ASN A 46 -5.33 -5.78 -13.28
C ASN A 46 -5.57 -7.15 -13.95
N ILE A 47 -6.36 -7.17 -15.01
CA ILE A 47 -6.81 -8.39 -15.70
C ILE A 47 -5.61 -9.20 -16.22
N ASP A 48 -4.63 -8.54 -16.86
CA ASP A 48 -3.48 -9.22 -17.46
C ASP A 48 -2.66 -9.96 -16.40
N THR A 49 -2.37 -9.28 -15.28
CA THR A 49 -1.64 -9.88 -14.16
C THR A 49 -2.41 -11.05 -13.54
N LEU A 50 -3.71 -10.90 -13.30
CA LEU A 50 -4.51 -11.97 -12.70
C LEU A 50 -4.62 -13.21 -13.60
N LEU A 51 -4.74 -13.02 -14.92
CA LEU A 51 -4.77 -14.12 -15.88
C LEU A 51 -3.39 -14.79 -16.05
N SER A 52 -2.31 -14.08 -15.76
CA SER A 52 -0.95 -14.60 -15.87
C SER A 52 -0.55 -15.55 -14.73
N TYR A 53 -1.21 -15.49 -13.58
CA TYR A 53 -0.80 -16.27 -12.41
C TYR A 53 -1.05 -17.77 -12.60
N PRO A 54 -0.05 -18.63 -12.34
CA PRO A 54 -0.26 -20.07 -12.32
C PRO A 54 -1.31 -20.46 -11.28
N LYS A 55 -2.15 -21.46 -11.59
CA LYS A 55 -3.18 -21.98 -10.66
C LYS A 55 -2.61 -22.35 -9.27
N ALA A 56 -1.37 -22.84 -9.22
CA ALA A 56 -0.68 -23.15 -7.98
C ALA A 56 -0.44 -21.90 -7.10
N VAL A 57 -0.05 -20.77 -7.71
CA VAL A 57 0.13 -19.49 -7.01
C VAL A 57 -1.19 -19.03 -6.42
N ILE A 58 -2.28 -19.07 -7.19
CA ILE A 58 -3.61 -18.67 -6.69
C ILE A 58 -4.02 -19.53 -5.48
N LYS A 59 -3.80 -20.84 -5.55
CA LYS A 59 -4.11 -21.76 -4.44
C LYS A 59 -3.30 -21.43 -3.17
N ASP A 60 -2.01 -21.15 -3.32
CA ASP A 60 -1.13 -20.81 -2.21
C ASP A 60 -1.51 -19.45 -1.59
N VAL A 61 -1.85 -18.47 -2.41
CA VAL A 61 -2.26 -17.14 -1.96
C VAL A 61 -3.60 -17.21 -1.19
N GLU A 62 -4.52 -18.09 -1.58
CA GLU A 62 -5.84 -18.25 -0.96
C GLU A 62 -5.84 -19.04 0.36
N ARG A 63 -5.19 -20.22 0.38
CA ARG A 63 -5.47 -21.24 1.40
C ARG A 63 -4.47 -21.28 2.54
N ARG A 64 -3.43 -20.45 2.48
CA ARG A 64 -2.27 -20.60 3.36
C ARG A 64 -2.50 -19.95 4.72
N GLU A 65 -1.98 -20.53 5.79
CA GLU A 65 -1.81 -19.82 7.06
C GLU A 65 -0.62 -18.84 6.99
N PHE A 66 -0.39 -18.03 8.04
CA PHE A 66 0.87 -17.29 8.11
C PHE A 66 2.03 -18.28 8.35
N TYR A 67 3.16 -18.05 7.68
CA TYR A 67 4.41 -18.81 7.87
C TYR A 67 4.39 -20.29 7.45
N ASP A 68 3.36 -20.75 6.74
CA ASP A 68 3.40 -22.08 6.12
C ASP A 68 4.51 -22.12 5.07
N LYS A 69 5.50 -22.99 5.29
CA LYS A 69 6.68 -23.14 4.44
C LYS A 69 6.41 -24.05 3.23
N ASN A 70 5.30 -24.78 3.23
CA ASN A 70 4.91 -25.71 2.16
C ASN A 70 4.18 -24.98 1.03
N VAL A 71 4.87 -24.05 0.39
CA VAL A 71 4.40 -23.34 -0.80
C VAL A 71 4.91 -24.00 -2.09
N SER A 72 4.18 -23.81 -3.18
CA SER A 72 4.59 -24.28 -4.51
C SER A 72 5.89 -23.62 -4.97
N LEU A 73 6.62 -24.31 -5.85
CA LEU A 73 7.82 -23.74 -6.49
C LEU A 73 7.48 -22.45 -7.27
N GLN A 74 6.29 -22.40 -7.90
CA GLN A 74 5.83 -21.23 -8.64
C GLN A 74 5.62 -20.01 -7.74
N TYR A 75 5.11 -20.21 -6.52
CA TYR A 75 4.97 -19.14 -5.54
C TYR A 75 6.33 -18.58 -5.11
N ARG A 76 7.28 -19.48 -4.79
CA ARG A 76 8.64 -19.08 -4.39
C ARG A 76 9.34 -18.31 -5.51
N GLU A 77 9.16 -18.77 -6.75
CA GLU A 77 9.73 -18.12 -7.92
C GLU A 77 9.11 -16.74 -8.14
N LEU A 78 7.78 -16.58 -8.01
CA LEU A 78 7.13 -15.28 -8.08
C LEU A 78 7.64 -14.31 -7.00
N LEU A 79 7.74 -14.76 -5.75
CA LEU A 79 8.27 -13.96 -4.65
C LEU A 79 9.71 -13.49 -4.94
N LYS A 80 10.55 -14.41 -5.42
CA LYS A 80 11.94 -14.12 -5.81
C LYS A 80 12.00 -13.12 -6.97
N GLN A 81 11.19 -13.32 -8.01
CA GLN A 81 11.14 -12.44 -9.18
C GLN A 81 10.68 -11.03 -8.81
N GLU A 82 9.63 -10.89 -8.01
CA GLU A 82 9.15 -9.58 -7.55
C GLU A 82 10.20 -8.87 -6.68
N ARG A 83 10.86 -9.62 -5.78
CA ARG A 83 11.98 -9.08 -4.98
C ARG A 83 13.12 -8.58 -5.86
N GLU A 84 13.59 -9.39 -6.80
CA GLU A 84 14.68 -9.02 -7.71
C GLU A 84 14.30 -7.84 -8.61
N ARG A 85 13.04 -7.79 -9.05
CA ARG A 85 12.49 -6.68 -9.85
C ARG A 85 12.50 -5.37 -9.07
N ILE A 86 12.09 -5.38 -7.80
CA ILE A 86 12.11 -4.20 -6.92
C ILE A 86 13.55 -3.77 -6.63
N LEU A 87 14.41 -4.71 -6.24
CA LEU A 87 15.80 -4.40 -5.88
C LEU A 87 16.59 -3.87 -7.09
N GLY A 88 16.37 -4.42 -8.29
CA GLY A 88 17.04 -3.98 -9.52
C GLY A 88 16.62 -2.61 -10.04
N LYS A 89 15.65 -1.95 -9.40
CA LYS A 89 15.16 -0.59 -9.75
C LYS A 89 15.63 0.49 -8.78
N ASP A 90 16.38 0.11 -7.74
CA ASP A 90 16.98 0.98 -6.75
C ASP A 90 15.99 1.99 -6.14
N PHE A 91 14.81 1.52 -5.73
CA PHE A 91 13.89 2.35 -4.95
C PHE A 91 14.47 2.63 -3.56
N ASP A 92 14.24 3.86 -3.08
CA ASP A 92 14.65 4.34 -1.76
C ASP A 92 13.52 4.16 -0.74
N VAL A 93 12.28 4.36 -1.19
CA VAL A 93 11.06 4.24 -0.39
C VAL A 93 10.03 3.39 -1.11
N ILE A 94 9.42 2.44 -0.40
CA ILE A 94 8.34 1.60 -0.89
C ILE A 94 7.10 1.82 -0.03
N LEU A 95 5.98 2.14 -0.69
CA LEU A 95 4.65 2.24 -0.11
C LEU A 95 3.86 1.01 -0.52
N VAL A 96 3.66 0.08 0.41
CA VAL A 96 2.97 -1.20 0.15
C VAL A 96 1.50 -1.07 0.51
N ASN A 97 0.62 -1.25 -0.47
CA ASN A 97 -0.81 -1.33 -0.22
C ASN A 97 -1.17 -2.70 0.35
N LEU A 98 -1.65 -2.72 1.59
CA LEU A 98 -2.23 -3.87 2.25
C LEU A 98 -3.74 -3.85 2.02
N TRP A 99 -4.13 -4.25 0.80
CA TRP A 99 -5.54 -4.37 0.42
C TRP A 99 -6.24 -5.53 1.13
N GLN A 100 -7.57 -5.49 1.15
CA GLN A 100 -8.36 -6.64 1.55
C GLN A 100 -8.15 -7.81 0.58
N GLY A 101 -8.13 -9.03 1.13
CA GLY A 101 -7.99 -10.25 0.35
C GLY A 101 -6.65 -10.95 0.52
N THR A 102 -6.35 -11.80 -0.44
CA THR A 102 -5.33 -12.84 -0.32
C THR A 102 -3.90 -12.31 -0.52
N GLY A 103 -3.76 -11.14 -1.18
CA GLY A 103 -2.48 -10.49 -1.40
C GLY A 103 -1.76 -9.97 -0.14
N PHE A 104 -2.44 -9.86 1.00
CA PHE A 104 -1.84 -9.42 2.26
C PHE A 104 -0.63 -10.28 2.66
N LYS A 105 -0.79 -11.61 2.61
CA LYS A 105 0.26 -12.56 3.06
C LYS A 105 1.49 -12.52 2.15
N PHE A 106 1.28 -12.44 0.84
CA PHE A 106 2.37 -12.26 -0.13
C PHE A 106 3.12 -10.95 0.11
N SER A 107 2.39 -9.86 0.33
CA SER A 107 3.00 -8.54 0.57
C SER A 107 3.87 -8.54 1.83
N VAL A 108 3.43 -9.19 2.91
CA VAL A 108 4.22 -9.36 4.14
C VAL A 108 5.50 -10.15 3.87
N GLU A 109 5.42 -11.27 3.14
CA GLU A 109 6.60 -12.08 2.82
C GLU A 109 7.57 -11.37 1.89
N LEU A 110 7.06 -10.62 0.92
CA LEU A 110 7.87 -9.79 0.03
C LEU A 110 8.66 -8.75 0.83
N VAL A 111 8.00 -8.07 1.77
CA VAL A 111 8.65 -7.07 2.63
C VAL A 111 9.73 -7.69 3.51
N ASN A 112 9.45 -8.85 4.11
CA ASN A 112 10.45 -9.59 4.88
C ASN A 112 11.67 -9.92 4.03
N SER A 113 11.46 -10.46 2.82
CA SER A 113 12.57 -10.83 1.93
C SER A 113 13.34 -9.63 1.36
N LEU A 114 12.67 -8.50 1.16
CA LEU A 114 13.31 -7.24 0.79
C LEU A 114 14.21 -6.73 1.92
N LYS A 115 13.75 -6.75 3.17
CA LYS A 115 14.53 -6.32 4.35
C LYS A 115 15.70 -7.25 4.67
N GLU A 116 15.55 -8.55 4.42
CA GLU A 116 16.68 -9.51 4.48
C GLU A 116 17.79 -9.14 3.49
N SER A 117 17.43 -8.63 2.31
CA SER A 117 18.38 -8.29 1.25
C SER A 117 18.93 -6.86 1.38
N LYS A 118 18.11 -5.92 1.85
CA LYS A 118 18.44 -4.49 1.99
C LYS A 118 17.74 -3.93 3.24
N SER A 119 18.36 -4.09 4.39
CA SER A 119 17.78 -3.74 5.70
C SER A 119 17.46 -2.25 5.86
N ASN A 120 18.20 -1.38 5.17
CA ASN A 120 18.03 0.08 5.19
C ASN A 120 16.96 0.61 4.21
N LEU A 121 16.34 -0.26 3.41
CA LEU A 121 15.26 0.12 2.50
C LEU A 121 14.04 0.60 3.31
N LYS A 122 13.54 1.81 3.06
CA LYS A 122 12.36 2.32 3.77
C LYS A 122 11.09 1.72 3.18
N ILE A 123 10.30 1.03 3.98
CA ILE A 123 9.07 0.36 3.57
C ILE A 123 7.94 0.75 4.54
N TYR A 124 6.95 1.46 4.01
CA TYR A 124 5.75 1.82 4.74
C TYR A 124 4.56 1.05 4.17
N ALA A 125 3.62 0.65 5.02
CA ALA A 125 2.37 0.03 4.60
C ALA A 125 1.20 0.99 4.76
N PHE A 126 0.22 0.92 3.85
CA PHE A 126 -1.02 1.65 3.93
C PHE A 126 -2.17 0.80 3.38
N GLY A 127 -3.41 1.28 3.45
CA GLY A 127 -4.57 0.59 2.87
C GLY A 127 -5.50 -0.01 3.93
N GLN A 128 -6.57 -0.65 3.46
CA GLN A 128 -7.71 -0.99 4.32
C GLN A 128 -7.37 -1.97 5.45
N ASN A 129 -6.41 -2.88 5.25
CA ASN A 129 -5.98 -3.75 6.35
C ASN A 129 -5.20 -2.98 7.42
N VAL A 130 -4.46 -1.92 7.07
CA VAL A 130 -3.85 -1.04 8.08
C VAL A 130 -4.92 -0.34 8.91
N ASP A 131 -5.98 0.14 8.25
CA ASP A 131 -7.10 0.80 8.93
C ASP A 131 -7.83 -0.14 9.91
N ARG A 132 -8.00 -1.40 9.53
CA ARG A 132 -8.72 -2.43 10.32
C ARG A 132 -7.86 -3.06 11.41
N LEU A 133 -6.65 -3.48 11.05
CA LEU A 133 -5.79 -4.29 11.90
C LEU A 133 -4.76 -3.47 12.67
N ARG A 134 -4.45 -2.24 12.24
CA ARG A 134 -3.58 -1.31 12.95
C ARG A 134 -2.31 -1.98 13.49
N GLU A 135 -2.06 -1.92 14.81
CA GLU A 135 -0.90 -2.47 15.49
C GLU A 135 -0.75 -3.99 15.37
N TYR A 136 -1.85 -4.71 15.18
CA TYR A 136 -1.84 -6.17 15.10
C TYR A 136 -1.06 -6.67 13.88
N ILE A 137 -0.87 -5.82 12.85
CA ILE A 137 -0.01 -6.14 11.72
C ILE A 137 1.43 -6.40 12.17
N TYR A 138 1.94 -5.69 13.18
CA TYR A 138 3.31 -5.90 13.67
C TYR A 138 3.52 -7.26 14.34
N GLN A 139 2.46 -7.97 14.73
CA GLN A 139 2.56 -9.34 15.23
C GLN A 139 2.93 -10.33 14.12
N VAL A 140 2.62 -10.01 12.86
CA VAL A 140 2.90 -10.87 11.70
C VAL A 140 3.88 -10.27 10.69
N ALA A 141 4.16 -8.98 10.79
CA ALA A 141 5.01 -8.23 9.86
C ALA A 141 5.78 -7.11 10.59
N PRO A 142 6.75 -7.44 11.45
CA PRO A 142 7.52 -6.45 12.21
C PRO A 142 8.47 -5.60 11.35
N ASN A 143 8.66 -5.95 10.08
CA ASN A 143 9.65 -5.39 9.19
C ASN A 143 9.22 -4.13 8.43
N PHE A 144 8.00 -3.64 8.66
CA PHE A 144 7.58 -2.32 8.16
C PHE A 144 8.20 -1.20 9.02
N ASP A 145 8.70 -0.14 8.39
CA ASP A 145 9.21 1.04 9.08
C ASP A 145 8.07 1.93 9.62
N GLY A 146 6.86 1.75 9.09
CA GLY A 146 5.65 2.40 9.59
C GLY A 146 4.40 1.90 8.89
N LEU A 147 3.28 1.90 9.62
CA LEU A 147 1.94 1.62 9.10
C LEU A 147 1.16 2.94 9.07
N ILE A 148 0.65 3.33 7.91
CA ILE A 148 -0.04 4.58 7.67
C ILE A 148 -1.54 4.29 7.63
N TYR A 149 -2.29 4.77 8.62
CA TYR A 149 -3.74 4.66 8.67
C TYR A 149 -4.44 5.91 8.10
N GLY A 150 -5.69 5.74 7.71
CA GLY A 150 -6.48 6.74 7.02
C GLY A 150 -6.09 6.88 5.54
N LEU A 151 -6.28 8.08 5.01
CA LEU A 151 -5.99 8.36 3.59
C LEU A 151 -4.48 8.38 3.30
N GLY A 152 -3.66 8.70 4.31
CA GLY A 152 -2.21 8.67 4.22
C GLY A 152 -1.56 9.81 3.42
N TYR A 153 -2.33 10.70 2.78
CA TYR A 153 -1.79 11.81 1.99
C TYR A 153 -0.85 12.72 2.79
N ASN A 154 -1.29 13.19 3.96
CA ASN A 154 -0.45 13.97 4.88
C ASN A 154 0.81 13.21 5.32
N SER A 155 0.71 11.89 5.51
CA SER A 155 1.85 11.06 5.92
C SER A 155 2.88 10.96 4.80
N VAL A 156 2.43 10.77 3.56
CA VAL A 156 3.29 10.72 2.37
C VAL A 156 3.96 12.07 2.14
N GLU A 157 3.26 13.19 2.31
CA GLU A 157 3.86 14.53 2.22
C GLU A 157 5.06 14.67 3.18
N GLU A 158 4.92 14.25 4.43
CA GLU A 158 6.00 14.30 5.42
C GLU A 158 7.13 13.31 5.11
N ILE A 159 6.80 12.11 4.62
CA ILE A 159 7.81 11.13 4.15
C ILE A 159 8.64 11.71 3.01
N VAL A 160 8.00 12.40 2.07
CA VAL A 160 8.65 12.99 0.89
C VAL A 160 9.52 14.20 1.25
N LYS A 161 9.13 14.96 2.29
CA LYS A 161 9.96 16.02 2.89
C LYS A 161 11.16 15.48 3.65
N GLY A 162 11.16 14.19 3.99
CA GLY A 162 12.21 13.56 4.80
C GLY A 162 12.05 13.83 6.30
N SER A 163 10.83 14.12 6.76
CA SER A 163 10.52 14.33 8.18
C SER A 163 10.88 13.08 8.99
N VAL A 164 11.23 13.27 10.26
CA VAL A 164 11.56 12.15 11.15
C VAL A 164 10.31 11.30 11.44
N PRO A 165 10.45 9.98 11.68
CA PRO A 165 9.30 9.10 11.84
C PRO A 165 8.28 9.53 12.90
N GLU A 166 8.71 10.20 13.97
CA GLU A 166 7.87 10.75 15.04
C GLU A 166 6.89 11.83 14.58
N GLU A 167 7.23 12.58 13.54
CA GLU A 167 6.48 13.75 13.07
C GLU A 167 5.45 13.42 11.99
N ILE A 168 5.58 12.24 11.39
CA ILE A 168 4.71 11.77 10.31
C ILE A 168 3.32 11.47 10.90
N PRO A 169 2.27 12.22 10.54
CA PRO A 169 0.96 12.02 11.10
C PRO A 169 0.38 10.68 10.67
N ASN A 170 -0.56 10.15 11.44
CA ASN A 170 -1.28 8.90 11.16
C ASN A 170 -0.37 7.66 10.97
N MET A 171 0.84 7.69 11.54
CA MET A 171 1.76 6.57 11.50
C MET A 171 1.70 5.77 12.81
N ILE A 172 1.69 4.45 12.66
CA ILE A 172 1.91 3.47 13.73
C ILE A 172 3.30 2.89 13.51
N ARG A 173 4.16 2.91 14.52
CA ARG A 173 5.56 2.49 14.41
C ARG A 173 6.00 1.65 15.60
N LEU A 174 7.05 0.86 15.39
CA LEU A 174 7.75 0.18 16.48
C LEU A 174 8.86 1.09 17.00
N LYS A 175 8.85 1.39 18.30
CA LYS A 175 9.92 2.09 19.01
C LYS A 175 10.39 1.20 20.14
N ASN A 176 11.62 0.70 20.07
CA ASN A 176 12.19 -0.23 21.05
C ASN A 176 11.31 -1.48 21.28
N GLY A 177 10.67 -1.99 20.23
CA GLY A 177 9.76 -3.14 20.30
C GLY A 177 8.33 -2.81 20.77
N GLU A 178 8.07 -1.57 21.19
CA GLU A 178 6.73 -1.13 21.58
C GLU A 178 6.03 -0.40 20.44
N VAL A 179 4.72 -0.59 20.35
CA VAL A 179 3.90 0.10 19.36
C VAL A 179 3.60 1.52 19.82
N VAL A 180 3.92 2.49 18.98
CA VAL A 180 3.65 3.91 19.21
C VAL A 180 2.80 4.48 18.08
N PHE A 181 1.78 5.25 18.45
CA PHE A 181 0.92 5.99 17.54
C PHE A 181 1.35 7.44 17.50
N ASN A 182 1.58 7.96 16.29
CA ASN A 182 1.78 9.38 16.10
C ASN A 182 0.44 10.12 16.07
N ARG A 183 0.51 11.46 16.15
CA ARG A 183 -0.66 12.34 16.08
C ARG A 183 -1.52 12.02 14.86
N GLN A 184 -2.84 11.97 15.07
CA GLN A 184 -3.80 11.84 13.97
C GLN A 184 -3.94 13.19 13.26
N LYS A 185 -3.98 13.16 11.93
CA LYS A 185 -4.39 14.30 11.11
C LYS A 185 -5.48 13.85 10.14
N VAL A 186 -6.59 14.58 10.11
CA VAL A 186 -7.67 14.35 9.16
C VAL A 186 -7.32 15.07 7.85
N VAL A 187 -7.71 14.49 6.72
CA VAL A 187 -7.72 15.19 5.44
C VAL A 187 -9.11 15.83 5.32
N ASP A 188 -9.15 17.14 5.43
CA ASP A 188 -10.36 17.96 5.45
C ASP A 188 -10.53 18.83 4.20
N ASN A 189 -9.53 18.85 3.31
CA ASN A 189 -9.61 19.53 2.02
C ASN A 189 -8.84 18.79 0.92
N VAL A 190 -9.53 17.88 0.22
CA VAL A 190 -8.91 17.12 -0.88
C VAL A 190 -8.56 17.97 -2.10
N ASN A 191 -9.22 19.12 -2.28
CA ASN A 191 -8.94 20.02 -3.41
C ASN A 191 -7.58 20.71 -3.29
N SER A 192 -6.93 20.64 -2.12
CA SER A 192 -5.56 21.12 -1.93
C SER A 192 -4.49 20.13 -2.39
N LEU A 193 -4.87 18.88 -2.67
CA LEU A 193 -3.95 17.83 -3.08
C LEU A 193 -3.63 17.95 -4.58
N PRO A 194 -2.42 17.53 -5.00
CA PRO A 194 -2.10 17.42 -6.42
C PRO A 194 -3.02 16.44 -7.15
N ASP A 195 -3.21 16.68 -8.45
CA ASP A 195 -3.98 15.79 -9.31
C ASP A 195 -3.39 14.37 -9.34
N GLY A 196 -4.27 13.38 -9.37
CA GLY A 196 -3.89 11.97 -9.50
C GLY A 196 -3.26 11.65 -10.84
N ILE A 197 -2.21 10.82 -10.83
CA ILE A 197 -1.49 10.41 -12.04
C ILE A 197 -2.01 9.05 -12.56
N TYR A 198 -2.62 9.05 -13.74
CA TYR A 198 -3.22 7.87 -14.39
C TYR A 198 -2.57 7.47 -15.72
N ASN A 199 -1.40 8.02 -16.05
CA ASN A 199 -0.69 7.61 -17.27
C ASN A 199 0.13 6.33 -17.04
N GLU A 200 0.38 5.58 -18.11
CA GLU A 200 1.11 4.30 -18.06
C GLU A 200 2.62 4.43 -17.80
N GLU A 201 3.19 5.62 -17.95
CA GLU A 201 4.59 5.85 -17.65
C GLU A 201 4.87 5.73 -16.14
N ILE A 202 3.92 6.17 -15.32
CA ILE A 202 3.98 6.08 -13.86
C ILE A 202 3.09 4.94 -13.34
N TYR A 203 1.85 4.83 -13.81
CA TYR A 203 0.88 3.83 -13.36
C TYR A 203 0.98 2.53 -14.17
N LYS A 204 1.89 1.63 -13.77
CA LYS A 204 2.06 0.32 -14.39
C LYS A 204 0.88 -0.60 -14.04
N GLY A 205 0.29 -1.20 -15.08
CA GLY A 205 -0.88 -2.08 -14.97
C GLY A 205 -2.22 -1.38 -15.25
N ILE A 206 -2.23 -0.07 -15.51
CA ILE A 206 -3.49 0.67 -15.72
C ILE A 206 -4.28 0.26 -16.97
N ARG A 207 -3.61 -0.22 -18.04
CA ARG A 207 -4.29 -0.75 -19.24
C ARG A 207 -5.18 -1.97 -18.96
N GLY A 208 -4.76 -2.82 -18.04
CA GLY A 208 -5.50 -4.03 -17.67
C GLY A 208 -6.64 -3.75 -16.67
N LYS A 209 -6.94 -2.48 -16.37
CA LYS A 209 -8.02 -2.08 -15.46
C LYS A 209 -9.26 -1.68 -16.22
N PHE A 210 -10.41 -1.73 -15.55
CA PHE A 210 -11.62 -1.14 -16.12
C PHE A 210 -11.46 0.38 -16.18
N PRO A 211 -11.76 1.04 -17.31
CA PRO A 211 -11.53 2.48 -17.51
C PRO A 211 -12.60 3.33 -16.79
N ILE A 212 -12.89 3.03 -15.53
CA ILE A 212 -13.79 3.80 -14.66
C ILE A 212 -12.90 4.59 -13.72
N TYR A 213 -12.72 5.87 -14.05
CA TYR A 213 -11.92 6.79 -13.26
C TYR A 213 -12.84 7.56 -12.30
N PRO A 214 -12.50 7.62 -11.00
CA PRO A 214 -13.27 8.43 -10.07
C PRO A 214 -13.17 9.91 -10.46
N ILE A 215 -14.33 10.56 -10.58
CA ILE A 215 -14.44 11.99 -10.93
C ILE A 215 -14.18 12.86 -9.69
N SER A 216 -14.35 12.32 -8.48
CA SER A 216 -14.08 13.01 -7.23
C SER A 216 -13.60 12.05 -6.14
N LEU A 217 -12.86 12.62 -5.19
CA LEU A 217 -12.45 12.00 -3.96
C LEU A 217 -13.66 11.83 -3.04
N SER A 218 -14.29 10.65 -3.07
CA SER A 218 -15.42 10.33 -2.19
C SER A 218 -15.00 9.79 -0.83
N ASN A 219 -13.71 9.88 -0.47
CA ASN A 219 -13.09 9.19 0.67
C ASN A 219 -12.77 10.09 1.87
N GLU A 220 -13.30 11.32 1.89
CA GLU A 220 -13.12 12.27 3.00
C GLU A 220 -13.69 11.73 4.33
N ALA A 221 -13.30 12.40 5.42
CA ALA A 221 -13.87 12.15 6.74
C ALA A 221 -15.40 12.25 6.72
N CYS A 222 -16.06 11.38 7.50
CA CYS A 222 -17.51 11.25 7.50
C CYS A 222 -18.06 11.76 8.83
N PRO A 223 -19.03 12.69 8.85
CA PRO A 223 -19.61 13.21 10.10
C PRO A 223 -20.47 12.16 10.83
N PHE A 224 -20.90 11.09 10.14
CA PHE A 224 -21.79 10.09 10.69
C PHE A 224 -21.04 8.97 11.42
N GLN A 225 -21.54 8.57 12.58
CA GLN A 225 -20.98 7.49 13.41
C GLN A 225 -21.85 6.23 13.36
N CYS A 226 -22.19 5.77 12.15
CA CYS A 226 -22.98 4.54 11.99
C CYS A 226 -22.27 3.35 12.67
N PRO A 227 -22.97 2.55 13.49
CA PRO A 227 -22.34 1.53 14.35
C PRO A 227 -21.62 0.42 13.58
N PHE A 228 -21.97 0.21 12.31
CA PHE A 228 -21.38 -0.79 11.42
C PHE A 228 -20.26 -0.22 10.51
N CYS A 229 -20.02 1.10 10.54
CA CYS A 229 -19.14 1.75 9.58
C CYS A 229 -17.77 2.02 10.19
N MET A 230 -16.71 1.44 9.61
CA MET A 230 -15.33 1.71 10.02
C MET A 230 -14.82 3.10 9.62
N ARG A 231 -15.54 3.78 8.72
CA ARG A 231 -15.07 5.00 8.04
C ARG A 231 -14.65 6.13 9.02
N PRO A 232 -15.41 6.45 10.08
CA PRO A 232 -14.99 7.46 11.06
C PRO A 232 -13.70 7.08 11.79
N ALA A 233 -13.51 5.80 12.09
CA ALA A 233 -12.30 5.31 12.74
C ALA A 233 -11.08 5.31 11.81
N SER A 234 -11.29 5.16 10.48
CA SER A 234 -10.23 5.15 9.48
C SER A 234 -9.84 6.57 9.03
N TYR A 235 -10.81 7.37 8.61
CA TYR A 235 -10.56 8.67 7.98
C TYR A 235 -10.82 9.87 8.89
N GLY A 236 -11.43 9.65 10.06
CA GLY A 236 -11.82 10.68 11.00
C GLY A 236 -13.23 11.23 10.76
N THR A 237 -13.60 12.19 11.61
CA THR A 237 -14.87 12.93 11.57
C THR A 237 -14.56 14.42 11.47
N VAL A 238 -15.17 15.12 10.52
CA VAL A 238 -15.26 16.58 10.49
C VAL A 238 -16.74 16.96 10.65
N VAL A 239 -17.01 17.93 11.52
CA VAL A 239 -18.35 18.47 11.82
C VAL A 239 -18.45 19.86 11.23
#